data_AF-A0A653VQJ3-F1
#
_entry.id   AF-A0A653VQJ3-F1
#
_cell.length_a   1.000
_cell.length_b   1.000
_cell.length_c   1.000
_cell.angle_alpha   90.00
_cell.angle_beta   90.00
_cell.angle_gamma   90.00
#
_symmetry.space_group_name_H-M   'P 1'
#
loop_
_entity.id
_entity.type
_entity.pdbx_description
1 polymer ?
#
loop_
_entity_poly.entity_id
_entity_poly.type
_entity_poly.pdbx_seq_one_letter_code
_entity_poly.pdbx_strand_id
1 'polypeptide(L)' 'MDVRVVESLVMAEIGDGVLTALYPVEHCARWEFGPWAPLMGWFKQRPGLTRMLGVAQVAGALAVAATLSKTPGRAWKK' A
#
# COMPACT_ATOMS: atom_id res chain seq x y z
N MET A 1 3.80 -1.04 -18.84
CA MET A 1 3.02 -1.77 -17.83
C MET A 1 1.55 -1.41 -18.04
N ASP A 2 0.63 -2.38 -17.95
CA ASP A 2 -0.80 -2.12 -18.16
C ASP A 2 -1.33 -1.19 -17.05
N VAL A 3 -2.07 -0.13 -17.43
CA VAL A 3 -2.60 0.87 -16.49
C VAL A 3 -3.47 0.23 -15.41
N ARG A 4 -4.21 -0.83 -15.74
CA ARG A 4 -5.07 -1.55 -14.78
C ARG A 4 -4.25 -2.29 -13.75
N VAL A 5 -3.10 -2.84 -14.16
CA VAL A 5 -2.18 -3.52 -13.24
C VAL A 5 -1.57 -2.49 -12.28
N VAL A 6 -1.12 -1.34 -12.81
CA VAL A 6 -0.58 -0.27 -11.96
C VAL A 6 -1.65 0.28 -11.02
N GLU A 7 -2.87 0.52 -11.51
CA GLU A 7 -3.99 1.00 -10.70
C GLU A 7 -4.38 0.00 -9.59
N SER A 8 -4.43 -1.29 -9.90
CA SER A 8 -4.69 -2.34 -8.91
C SER A 8 -3.62 -2.40 -7.82
N LEU A 9 -2.35 -2.25 -8.19
CA LEU A 9 -1.25 -2.18 -7.24
C LEU A 9 -1.37 -0.92 -6.36
N VAL A 10 -1.63 0.25 -6.96
CA VAL A 10 -1.85 1.49 -6.21
C VAL A 10 -2.99 1.34 -5.20
N MET A 11 -4.11 0.72 -5.57
CA MET A 11 -5.22 0.46 -4.65
C MET A 11 -4.79 -0.41 -3.46
N ALA A 12 -4.05 -1.49 -3.73
CA ALA A 12 -3.55 -2.38 -2.70
C ALA A 12 -2.57 -1.67 -1.76
N GLU A 13 -1.63 -0.89 -2.31
CA GLU A 13 -0.61 -0.15 -1.54
C GLU A 13 -1.22 0.95 -0.67
N ILE A 14 -2.25 1.65 -1.16
CA ILE A 14 -2.98 2.63 -0.33
C ILE A 14 -3.65 1.92 0.84
N GLY A 15 -4.34 0.81 0.59
CA GLY A 15 -5.00 0.02 1.65
C GLY A 15 -4.01 -0.51 2.68
N ASP A 16 -2.92 -1.11 2.23
CA ASP A 16 -1.86 -1.65 3.09
C ASP A 16 -1.17 -0.54 3.91
N GLY A 17 -0.84 0.58 3.28
CA GLY A 17 -0.25 1.73 3.96
C GLY A 17 -1.17 2.33 5.03
N VAL A 18 -2.48 2.42 4.78
CA VAL A 18 -3.47 2.88 5.78
C VAL A 18 -3.54 1.92 6.96
N LEU A 19 -3.61 0.60 6.72
CA LEU A 19 -3.61 -0.40 7.79
C LEU A 19 -2.33 -0.35 8.62
N THR A 20 -1.18 -0.18 7.96
CA THR A 20 0.13 -0.03 8.59
C THR A 20 0.23 1.26 9.42
N ALA A 21 -0.37 2.36 8.97
CA ALA A 21 -0.38 3.63 9.68
C ALA A 21 -1.30 3.64 10.92
N LEU A 22 -2.49 3.04 10.81
CA LEU A 22 -3.48 3.06 11.88
C LEU A 22 -3.25 1.93 12.90
N TYR A 23 -2.94 0.73 12.42
CA TYR A 23 -2.85 -0.50 13.22
C TYR A 23 -1.51 -1.22 13.01
N PRO A 24 -0.35 -0.55 13.24
CA PRO A 24 0.97 -1.08 12.87
C PRO A 24 1.28 -2.43 13.53
N VAL A 25 0.90 -2.62 14.79
CA VAL A 25 1.25 -3.84 15.54
C VAL A 25 0.31 -4.98 15.14
N GLU A 26 -0.99 -4.70 15.06
CA GLU A 26 -2.02 -5.67 14.71
C GLU A 26 -1.88 -6.11 13.26
N HIS A 27 -1.59 -5.17 12.35
CA HIS A 27 -1.32 -5.47 10.94
C HIS A 27 -0.10 -6.38 10.80
N CYS A 28 1.03 -6.03 11.41
CA CYS A 28 2.21 -6.89 11.40
C CYS A 28 1.97 -8.25 12.08
N ALA A 29 1.13 -8.32 13.13
CA ALA A 29 0.77 -9.58 13.79
C ALA A 29 0.03 -10.54 12.87
N ARG A 30 -0.87 -10.04 12.02
CA ARG A 30 -1.62 -10.88 11.07
C ARG A 30 -0.70 -11.52 10.02
N TRP A 31 0.45 -10.92 9.75
CA TRP A 31 1.43 -11.40 8.78
C TRP A 31 2.59 -12.20 9.40
N GLU A 32 2.50 -12.56 10.68
CA GLU A 32 3.55 -13.31 11.40
C GLU A 32 3.79 -14.72 10.86
N PHE A 33 2.84 -15.28 10.11
CA PHE A 33 2.98 -16.56 9.38
C PHE A 33 2.93 -16.38 7.86
N GLY A 34 3.01 -15.13 7.38
CA GLY A 34 2.95 -14.81 5.96
C GLY A 34 4.31 -14.81 5.26
N PRO A 35 4.35 -14.48 3.97
CA PRO A 35 5.58 -14.39 3.18
C PRO A 35 6.60 -13.38 3.76
N TRP A 36 6.12 -12.42 4.55
CA TRP A 36 6.93 -11.38 5.19
C TRP A 36 7.24 -11.64 6.67
N ALA A 37 6.92 -12.83 7.19
CA ALA A 37 7.09 -13.21 8.59
C ALA A 37 8.46 -12.84 9.21
N PRO A 38 9.62 -13.04 8.52
CA PRO A 38 10.92 -12.71 9.11
C PRO A 38 11.10 -11.24 9.50
N LEU A 39 10.34 -10.33 8.88
CA LEU A 39 10.43 -8.88 9.13
C LEU A 39 9.40 -8.38 10.14
N MET A 40 8.30 -9.12 10.34
CA MET A 40 7.16 -8.64 11.13
C MET A 40 7.52 -8.41 12.60
N GLY A 41 8.42 -9.23 13.17
CA GLY A 41 8.92 -9.02 14.53
C GLY A 41 9.65 -7.68 14.71
N TRP A 42 10.46 -7.28 13.72
CA TRP A 42 11.20 -6.03 13.76
C TRP A 42 10.29 -4.80 13.67
N PHE A 43 9.26 -4.85 12.82
CA PHE A 43 8.27 -3.79 12.67
C PHE A 43 7.32 -3.69 13.87
N LYS A 44 6.90 -4.83 14.44
CA LYS A 44 6.08 -4.87 15.67
C LYS A 44 6.75 -4.14 16.83
N GLN A 45 8.07 -4.28 16.97
CA GLN A 45 8.85 -3.63 18.03
C GLN A 45 9.04 -2.12 17.83
N ARG A 46 8.72 -1.58 16.64
CA ARG A 46 8.95 -0.17 16.27
C ARG A 46 7.67 0.47 15.71
N PRO A 47 6.57 0.50 16.48
CA PRO A 47 5.27 0.94 15.96
C PRO A 47 5.31 2.37 15.41
N GLY A 48 6.06 3.29 16.03
CA GLY A 48 6.21 4.66 15.53
C GLY A 48 6.82 4.73 14.12
N LEU A 49 7.91 3.98 13.89
CA LEU A 49 8.54 3.89 12.58
C LEU A 49 7.61 3.21 11.56
N THR A 50 6.96 2.12 11.96
CA THR A 50 6.01 1.39 11.09
C THR A 50 4.87 2.31 10.66
N ARG A 51 4.35 3.16 11.55
CA ARG A 51 3.34 4.17 11.16
C ARG A 51 3.87 5.16 10.13
N MET A 52 5.08 5.67 10.32
CA MET A 52 5.70 6.59 9.36
C MET A 52 5.88 5.94 7.99
N LEU A 53 6.27 4.65 7.96
CA LEU A 53 6.37 3.89 6.72
C LEU A 53 5.01 3.74 6.03
N GLY A 54 3.95 3.41 6.78
CA GLY A 54 2.59 3.35 6.23
C GLY A 54 2.14 4.69 5.62
N VAL A 55 2.41 5.81 6.30
CA VAL A 55 2.11 7.15 5.75
C VAL A 55 2.92 7.44 4.49
N ALA A 56 4.22 7.10 4.49
CA ALA A 56 5.08 7.29 3.33
C ALA A 56 4.64 6.42 2.14
N GLN A 57 4.20 5.20 2.39
CA GLN A 57 3.64 4.27 1.40
C GLN A 57 2.38 4.84 0.75
N VAL A 58 1.43 5.33 1.56
CA VAL A 58 0.22 6.01 1.04
C VAL A 58 0.60 7.22 0.19
N ALA A 59 1.49 8.08 0.68
CA ALA A 59 1.94 9.26 -0.07
C ALA A 59 2.61 8.90 -1.41
N GLY A 60 3.46 7.87 -1.41
CA GLY A 60 4.10 7.36 -2.62
C GLY A 60 3.09 6.76 -3.61
N ALA A 61 2.14 5.96 -3.12
CA ALA A 61 1.08 5.38 -3.95
C ALA A 61 0.18 6.47 -4.56
N LEU A 62 -0.15 7.53 -3.81
CA LEU A 62 -0.88 8.69 -4.33
C LEU A 62 -0.09 9.46 -5.40
N ALA A 63 1.22 9.61 -5.22
CA ALA A 63 2.08 10.22 -6.24
C ALA A 63 2.08 9.40 -7.53
N VAL A 64 2.17 8.07 -7.44
CA VAL A 64 2.03 7.17 -8.60
C VAL A 64 0.64 7.28 -9.23
N ALA A 65 -0.42 7.27 -8.42
CA ALA A 65 -1.80 7.43 -8.88
C ALA A 65 -1.99 8.70 -9.72
N ALA A 66 -1.37 9.80 -9.31
CA ALA A 66 -1.43 11.07 -10.03
C ALA A 66 -0.77 11.04 -11.42
N THR A 67 0.11 10.06 -11.68
CA THR A 67 0.75 9.85 -12.99
C THR A 67 -0.05 8.93 -13.93
N LEU A 68 -1.10 8.26 -13.44
CA LEU A 68 -1.91 7.37 -14.27
C LEU A 68 -2.61 8.15 -15.38
N SER A 69 -2.73 7.52 -16.55
CA SER A 69 -3.40 8.11 -17.71
C SER A 69 -4.84 8.45 -17.36
N LYS A 70 -5.20 9.72 -17.53
CA LYS A 70 -6.57 10.22 -17.29
C LYS A 70 -7.51 9.98 -18.47
N THR A 71 -6.99 9.45 -19.58
CA THR A 71 -7.77 9.18 -20.78
C THR A 71 -8.58 7.90 -20.56
N PRO A 72 -9.93 7.98 -20.51
CA PRO A 72 -10.75 6.80 -20.41
C PRO A 72 -10.50 5.89 -21.63
N GLY A 73 -10.34 4.59 -21.42
CA GLY A 73 -10.12 3.63 -22.49
C GLY A 73 -11.26 3.62 -23.52
N ARG A 74 -11.04 3.01 -24.69
CA ARG A 74 -11.98 2.98 -25.84
C ARG A 74 -13.43 2.59 -25.48
N ALA A 75 -13.61 1.81 -24.41
CA ALA A 75 -14.92 1.40 -23.87
C ALA A 75 -15.75 2.54 -23.26
N TRP A 76 -15.18 3.74 -23.08
CA TRP A 76 -15.86 4.93 -22.53
C TRP A 76 -16.55 5.79 -23.60
N LYS A 77 -16.39 5.50 -24.90
CA LYS A 77 -17.17 6.20 -25.93
C LYS A 77 -18.63 5.72 -25.86
N LYS A 78 -19.47 6.48 -25.15
CA LYS A 78 -20.93 6.46 -25.32
C LYS A 78 -21.31 7.03 -26.67
#